data_AF-A0A662RGC7-F1
#
_entry.id   AF-A0A662RGC7-F1
#
_cell.length_a   1.000
_cell.length_b   1.000
_cell.length_c   1.000
_cell.angle_alpha   90.00
_cell.angle_beta   90.00
_cell.angle_gamma   90.00
#
_symmetry.space_group_name_H-M   'P 1'
#
loop_
_entity.id
_entity.type
_entity.pdbx_description
1 polymer ?
#
loop_
_entity_poly.entity_id
_entity_poly.type
_entity_poly.pdbx_seq_one_letter_code
_entity_poly.pdbx_strand_id
1 'polypeptide(L)'
;MMKKFGCFFLILLCINPVFAGIQEVIIIPFSHLDIGFTATPQEVSEQYATLFDGLLEILRKLPDYSFTVESFWQFQQWLRNASKEELEKIKTYVQQGRLEFTANFANMHTGFQNELTLYETVAYPIRKLKKLGIDVQVCMQDDVPGFTADLPDILADLGIKYLIIGLNDKFSNVLTLPGPSHIFYWEGPRGGRVLTYVTKRSYMEGILIRSAAELEQIVSETEKSGYKYNVLPLLAASDNGGYEPGVMALIRLARTYYEKLRVTVSTPSAFFKKIERDYGNSFPTYRGDWSGWWEITKTGCPYSSGMVRWGQDALEDLLKTGTISINNPYYDAIVEKLLLFTEHTASCGAGWPGLFTLEQTEISNKTVVEYAANAYSLLMKFLRSTFLRKEDAIPVFCRSNKPIKTTLKVPVILQGDHVGTIAVNDQQFKAWSFSEPSTDTYEPFAQGLKARVVLKPGLNYLQIGDFRKCNFSRTKMRIIENDFYRIELNADLTFDVFDKELGTLVLKSAGRVTRRFTGKNNE
;
A
#
# COMPACT_ATOMS: atom_id res chain seq x y z
N MET A 1 -71.60 -21.70 -3.97
CA MET A 1 -70.21 -21.43 -3.53
C MET A 1 -69.34 -21.21 -4.77
N MET A 2 -69.32 -19.99 -5.33
CA MET A 2 -68.41 -19.61 -6.43
C MET A 2 -67.95 -18.17 -6.18
N LYS A 3 -66.63 -18.02 -5.99
CA LYS A 3 -65.96 -16.78 -5.60
C LYS A 3 -65.73 -15.87 -6.81
N LYS A 4 -65.91 -14.57 -6.60
CA LYS A 4 -65.63 -13.46 -7.51
C LYS A 4 -64.15 -13.45 -7.93
N PHE A 5 -63.88 -13.37 -9.23
CA PHE A 5 -62.60 -12.96 -9.77
C PHE A 5 -62.57 -11.42 -9.86
N GLY A 6 -61.66 -10.78 -9.14
CA GLY A 6 -61.30 -9.39 -9.33
C GLY A 6 -59.96 -9.31 -10.04
N CYS A 7 -59.93 -8.79 -11.27
CA CYS A 7 -58.70 -8.42 -11.96
C CYS A 7 -58.12 -7.15 -11.33
N PHE A 8 -56.99 -7.28 -10.63
CA PHE A 8 -56.13 -6.15 -10.30
C PHE A 8 -55.17 -5.92 -11.47
N PHE A 9 -55.38 -4.85 -12.23
CA PHE A 9 -54.37 -4.31 -13.13
C PHE A 9 -53.29 -3.63 -12.28
N LEU A 10 -52.13 -4.28 -12.10
CA LEU A 10 -50.94 -3.60 -11.60
C LEU A 10 -50.40 -2.73 -12.74
N ILE A 11 -50.63 -1.42 -12.67
CA ILE A 11 -49.88 -0.45 -13.46
C ILE A 11 -48.47 -0.42 -12.88
N LEU A 12 -47.53 -1.13 -13.51
CA LEU A 12 -46.11 -0.83 -13.33
C LEU A 12 -45.89 0.57 -13.92
N LEU A 13 -45.87 1.59 -13.06
CA LEU A 13 -45.22 2.85 -13.38
C LEU A 13 -43.72 2.53 -13.54
N CYS A 14 -43.30 2.26 -14.77
CA CYS A 14 -41.91 2.42 -15.16
C CYS A 14 -41.60 3.91 -15.02
N ILE A 15 -41.14 4.32 -13.83
CA ILE A 15 -40.44 5.58 -13.66
C ILE A 15 -39.16 5.40 -14.47
N ASN A 16 -39.17 5.82 -15.74
CA ASN A 16 -37.93 6.08 -16.44
C ASN A 16 -37.17 7.07 -15.55
N PRO A 17 -35.99 6.73 -15.01
CA PRO A 17 -35.20 7.72 -14.33
C PRO A 17 -34.96 8.83 -15.34
N VAL A 18 -35.45 10.03 -15.05
CA VAL A 18 -35.10 11.21 -15.83
C VAL A 18 -33.60 11.35 -15.66
N PHE A 19 -32.84 10.92 -16.68
CA PHE A 19 -31.40 11.15 -16.71
C PHE A 19 -31.21 12.66 -16.71
N ALA A 20 -30.62 13.18 -15.63
CA ALA A 20 -30.17 14.56 -15.65
C ALA A 20 -28.98 14.60 -16.62
N GLY A 21 -29.12 15.33 -17.73
CA GLY A 21 -27.97 15.65 -18.56
C GLY A 21 -26.91 16.39 -17.75
N ILE A 22 -25.65 16.30 -18.17
CA ILE A 22 -24.53 16.95 -17.51
C ILE A 22 -24.69 18.47 -17.70
N GLN A 23 -24.87 19.18 -16.60
CA GLN A 23 -25.04 20.64 -16.56
C GLN A 23 -23.76 21.35 -16.11
N GLU A 24 -22.91 20.65 -15.37
CA GLU A 24 -21.64 21.19 -14.86
C GLU A 24 -20.48 20.24 -15.08
N VAL A 25 -19.36 20.77 -15.56
CA VAL A 25 -18.05 20.11 -15.54
C VAL A 25 -17.17 20.79 -14.51
N ILE A 26 -16.61 20.01 -13.59
CA ILE A 26 -15.65 20.46 -12.59
C ILE A 26 -14.28 19.94 -12.99
N ILE A 27 -13.39 20.83 -13.41
CA ILE A 27 -11.99 20.51 -13.65
C ILE A 27 -11.28 20.49 -12.29
N ILE A 28 -10.52 19.44 -12.03
CA ILE A 28 -9.75 19.25 -10.79
C ILE A 28 -8.26 19.25 -11.16
N PRO A 29 -7.57 20.39 -10.99
CA PRO A 29 -6.14 20.49 -11.25
C PRO A 29 -5.33 19.92 -10.08
N PHE A 30 -4.29 19.17 -10.41
CA PHE A 30 -3.28 18.65 -9.49
C PHE A 30 -1.99 18.35 -10.26
N SER A 31 -0.97 17.89 -9.55
CA SER A 31 0.26 17.33 -10.13
C SER A 31 0.34 15.87 -9.70
N HIS A 32 0.47 14.95 -10.66
CA HIS A 32 0.53 13.51 -10.37
C HIS A 32 1.91 13.16 -9.82
N LEU A 33 1.98 12.48 -8.67
CA LEU A 33 3.24 12.14 -8.02
C LEU A 33 3.80 10.81 -8.51
N ASP A 34 4.99 10.90 -9.12
CA ASP A 34 5.86 9.77 -9.42
C ASP A 34 7.26 9.96 -8.80
N ILE A 35 7.58 9.18 -7.76
CA ILE A 35 8.90 9.23 -7.12
C ILE A 35 9.91 8.39 -7.90
N GLY A 36 10.55 9.01 -8.89
CA GLY A 36 11.62 8.36 -9.66
C GLY A 36 11.21 7.88 -11.05
N PHE A 37 10.27 8.58 -11.71
CA PHE A 37 9.84 8.31 -13.10
C PHE A 37 10.33 9.36 -14.10
N THR A 38 9.94 10.63 -13.94
CA THR A 38 10.32 11.72 -14.87
C THR A 38 11.73 12.23 -14.62
N ALA A 39 12.22 12.11 -13.39
CA ALA A 39 13.58 12.43 -12.95
C ALA A 39 13.92 11.56 -11.73
N THR A 40 15.16 11.62 -11.24
CA THR A 40 15.56 10.88 -10.03
C THR A 40 14.73 11.31 -8.81
N PRO A 41 14.57 10.46 -7.77
CA PRO A 41 13.80 10.83 -6.58
C PRO A 41 14.23 12.15 -5.91
N GLN A 42 15.53 12.48 -5.96
CA GLN A 42 16.04 13.74 -5.45
C GLN A 42 15.62 14.92 -6.32
N GLU A 43 15.77 14.83 -7.65
CA GLU A 43 15.36 15.89 -8.57
C GLU A 43 13.85 16.14 -8.48
N VAL A 44 13.03 15.08 -8.39
CA VAL A 44 11.58 15.20 -8.16
C VAL A 44 11.29 15.89 -6.83
N SER A 45 12.04 15.57 -5.76
CA SER A 45 11.88 16.26 -4.47
C SER A 45 12.16 17.76 -4.58
N GLU A 46 13.20 18.15 -5.30
CA GLU A 46 13.57 19.56 -5.51
C GLU A 46 12.54 20.28 -6.40
N GLN A 47 12.02 19.58 -7.42
CA GLN A 47 10.95 20.06 -8.28
C GLN A 47 9.68 20.37 -7.49
N TYR A 48 9.23 19.47 -6.61
CA TYR A 48 8.04 19.72 -5.79
C TYR A 48 8.24 20.82 -4.76
N ALA A 49 9.44 20.95 -4.18
CA ALA A 49 9.74 22.10 -3.33
C ALA A 49 9.54 23.42 -4.11
N THR A 50 10.09 23.51 -5.33
CA THR A 50 9.92 24.70 -6.18
C THR A 50 8.48 24.90 -6.65
N LEU A 51 7.74 23.81 -6.87
CA LEU A 51 6.35 23.83 -7.31
C LEU A 51 5.47 24.59 -6.31
N PHE A 52 5.58 24.31 -5.02
CA PHE A 52 4.73 24.98 -4.02
C PHE A 52 4.92 26.51 -3.98
N ASP A 53 6.13 27.01 -4.24
CA ASP A 53 6.39 28.45 -4.32
C ASP A 53 5.64 29.09 -5.51
N GLY A 54 5.67 28.44 -6.68
CA GLY A 54 4.92 28.89 -7.84
C GLY A 54 3.41 28.72 -7.68
N LEU A 55 2.95 27.69 -6.96
CA LEU A 55 1.53 27.47 -6.67
C LEU A 55 0.93 28.64 -5.88
N LEU A 56 1.64 29.14 -4.86
CA LEU A 56 1.21 30.31 -4.09
C LEU A 56 1.03 31.55 -4.99
N GLU A 57 1.91 31.74 -5.97
CA GLU A 57 1.80 32.82 -6.95
C GLU A 57 0.63 32.63 -7.93
N ILE A 58 0.37 31.39 -8.36
CA ILE A 58 -0.79 31.07 -9.21
C ILE A 58 -2.10 31.34 -8.46
N LEU A 59 -2.23 30.86 -7.22
CA LEU A 59 -3.41 31.11 -6.38
C LEU A 59 -3.61 32.60 -6.09
N ARG A 60 -2.53 33.38 -5.99
CA ARG A 60 -2.60 34.83 -5.83
C ARG A 60 -3.09 35.54 -7.09
N LYS A 61 -2.63 35.13 -8.28
CA LYS A 61 -2.93 35.79 -9.56
C LYS A 61 -4.25 35.39 -10.19
N LEU A 62 -4.73 34.17 -9.92
CA LEU A 62 -5.93 33.60 -10.54
C LEU A 62 -7.01 33.33 -9.47
N PRO A 63 -7.89 34.29 -9.15
CA PRO A 63 -8.82 34.17 -8.01
C PRO A 63 -9.85 33.02 -8.16
N ASP A 64 -10.21 32.66 -9.39
CA ASP A 64 -11.17 31.58 -9.69
C ASP A 64 -10.49 30.20 -9.79
N TYR A 65 -9.17 30.13 -9.58
CA TYR A 65 -8.41 28.89 -9.69
C TYR A 65 -8.30 28.20 -8.32
N SER A 66 -8.42 26.87 -8.36
CA SER A 66 -8.27 25.96 -7.23
C SER A 66 -7.30 24.84 -7.60
N PHE A 67 -6.57 24.29 -6.62
CA PHE A 67 -5.61 23.22 -6.81
C PHE A 67 -5.78 22.12 -5.75
N THR A 68 -5.46 20.89 -6.12
CA THR A 68 -5.44 19.74 -5.22
C THR A 68 -4.01 19.24 -5.07
N VAL A 69 -3.53 19.13 -3.83
CA VAL A 69 -2.29 18.42 -3.51
C VAL A 69 -2.64 16.94 -3.41
N GLU A 70 -2.17 16.17 -4.39
CA GLU A 70 -2.53 14.75 -4.58
C GLU A 70 -1.95 13.83 -3.51
N SER A 71 -0.76 14.16 -3.00
CA SER A 71 -0.03 13.29 -2.08
C SER A 71 0.71 14.10 -1.03
N PHE A 72 0.66 13.68 0.24
CA PHE A 72 1.36 14.37 1.33
C PHE A 72 2.87 14.45 1.13
N TRP A 73 3.48 13.46 0.46
CA TRP A 73 4.91 13.50 0.16
C TRP A 73 5.30 14.76 -0.62
N GLN A 74 4.49 15.23 -1.58
CA GLN A 74 4.77 16.46 -2.35
C GLN A 74 4.93 17.66 -1.40
N PHE A 75 3.96 17.83 -0.50
CA PHE A 75 3.95 18.90 0.48
C PHE A 75 5.09 18.77 1.50
N GLN A 76 5.44 17.54 1.88
CA GLN A 76 6.54 17.27 2.80
C GLN A 76 7.88 17.78 2.25
N GLN A 77 8.10 17.77 0.93
CA GLN A 77 9.36 18.25 0.35
C GLN A 77 9.51 19.76 0.53
N TRP A 78 8.44 20.52 0.29
CA TRP A 78 8.40 21.97 0.49
C TRP A 78 8.46 22.36 1.97
N LEU A 79 7.74 21.64 2.84
CA LEU A 79 7.63 21.95 4.27
C LEU A 79 8.99 21.98 5.01
N ARG A 80 10.02 21.30 4.47
CA ARG A 80 11.38 21.29 5.05
C ARG A 80 11.99 22.69 5.17
N ASN A 81 11.67 23.58 4.23
CA ASN A 81 12.25 24.92 4.15
C ASN A 81 11.21 26.04 4.26
N ALA A 82 9.92 25.69 4.32
CA ALA A 82 8.82 26.65 4.38
C ALA A 82 8.88 27.54 5.63
N SER A 83 8.70 28.84 5.43
CA SER A 83 8.53 29.80 6.51
C SER A 83 7.14 29.70 7.15
N LYS A 84 7.02 30.24 8.36
CA LYS A 84 5.71 30.37 9.02
C LYS A 84 4.72 31.19 8.20
N GLU A 85 5.18 32.24 7.53
CA GLU A 85 4.33 33.11 6.71
C GLU A 85 3.74 32.36 5.51
N GLU A 86 4.56 31.57 4.82
CA GLU A 86 4.08 30.78 3.68
C GLU A 86 3.09 29.70 4.12
N LEU A 87 3.34 29.07 5.27
CA LEU A 87 2.40 28.10 5.83
C LEU A 87 1.04 28.74 6.17
N GLU A 88 1.01 29.99 6.66
CA GLU A 88 -0.25 30.70 6.89
C GLU A 88 -0.98 31.06 5.57
N LYS A 89 -0.24 31.34 4.49
CA LYS A 89 -0.84 31.52 3.15
C LYS A 89 -1.52 30.22 2.67
N ILE A 90 -0.86 29.08 2.83
CA ILE A 90 -1.43 27.76 2.52
C ILE A 90 -2.74 27.55 3.30
N LYS A 91 -2.74 27.76 4.62
CA LYS A 91 -3.96 27.61 5.45
C LYS A 91 -5.09 28.54 4.99
N THR A 92 -4.75 29.77 4.59
CA THR A 92 -5.71 30.73 4.06
C THR A 92 -6.39 30.20 2.80
N TYR A 93 -5.61 29.66 1.85
CA TYR A 93 -6.19 29.07 0.63
C TYR A 93 -7.00 27.80 0.89
N VAL A 94 -6.61 27.00 1.89
CA VAL A 94 -7.40 25.85 2.35
C VAL A 94 -8.74 26.30 2.92
N GLN A 95 -8.76 27.32 3.78
CA GLN A 95 -9.99 27.88 4.35
C GLN A 95 -10.92 28.49 3.28
N GLN A 96 -10.34 29.05 2.22
CA GLN A 96 -11.08 29.56 1.06
C GLN A 96 -11.63 28.44 0.15
N GLY A 97 -11.25 27.18 0.38
CA GLY A 97 -11.61 26.06 -0.51
C GLY A 97 -10.90 26.09 -1.86
N ARG A 98 -9.79 26.82 -1.97
CA ARG A 98 -9.00 27.00 -3.21
C ARG A 98 -7.75 26.12 -3.24
N LEU A 99 -7.41 25.50 -2.13
CA LEU A 99 -6.36 24.51 -2.03
C LEU A 99 -6.90 23.33 -1.19
N GLU A 100 -6.86 22.13 -1.73
CA GLU A 100 -7.25 20.91 -1.00
C GLU A 100 -6.05 19.98 -0.85
N PHE A 101 -5.90 19.39 0.33
CA PHE A 101 -4.96 18.29 0.58
C PHE A 101 -5.73 16.98 0.65
N THR A 102 -5.19 15.95 0.03
CA THR A 102 -5.71 14.58 0.12
C THR A 102 -5.01 13.82 1.26
N ALA A 103 -5.58 12.68 1.64
CA ALA A 103 -5.17 11.94 2.82
C ALA A 103 -4.02 10.94 2.61
N ASN A 104 -3.64 10.63 1.38
CA ASN A 104 -2.64 9.61 1.07
C ASN A 104 -1.19 10.15 1.14
N PHE A 105 -0.26 9.26 1.48
CA PHE A 105 1.17 9.57 1.51
C PHE A 105 1.74 9.77 0.12
N ALA A 106 1.45 8.83 -0.78
CA ALA A 106 1.79 8.82 -2.21
C ALA A 106 0.76 7.93 -2.96
N ASN A 107 1.02 7.60 -4.22
CA ASN A 107 0.27 6.59 -4.98
C ASN A 107 0.90 5.20 -4.75
N MET A 108 0.12 4.23 -4.29
CA MET A 108 0.66 3.04 -3.61
C MET A 108 0.33 1.72 -4.33
N HIS A 109 1.29 0.79 -4.34
CA HIS A 109 1.04 -0.63 -4.61
C HIS A 109 0.50 -1.32 -3.35
N THR A 110 -0.79 -1.12 -3.08
CA THR A 110 -1.44 -1.51 -1.81
C THR A 110 -1.49 -3.02 -1.52
N GLY A 111 -1.47 -3.89 -2.53
CA GLY A 111 -1.39 -5.35 -2.36
C GLY A 111 0.01 -5.86 -2.00
N PHE A 112 1.05 -5.00 -2.10
CA PHE A 112 2.36 -5.26 -1.47
C PHE A 112 2.40 -4.82 0.01
N GLN A 113 1.36 -4.13 0.49
CA GLN A 113 1.30 -3.61 1.86
C GLN A 113 0.69 -4.65 2.82
N ASN A 114 1.17 -4.66 4.07
CA ASN A 114 0.46 -5.29 5.18
C ASN A 114 -0.56 -4.32 5.79
N GLU A 115 -1.36 -4.80 6.75
CA GLU A 115 -2.37 -4.00 7.47
C GLU A 115 -1.77 -2.68 8.02
N LEU A 116 -0.60 -2.74 8.67
CA LEU A 116 0.05 -1.55 9.23
C LEU A 116 0.42 -0.53 8.16
N THR A 117 1.10 -0.93 7.09
CA THR A 117 1.53 0.04 6.06
C THR A 117 0.37 0.56 5.23
N LEU A 118 -0.66 -0.25 4.98
CA LEU A 118 -1.89 0.20 4.35
C LEU A 118 -2.60 1.25 5.22
N TYR A 119 -2.71 1.01 6.53
CA TYR A 119 -3.27 1.99 7.46
C TYR A 119 -2.43 3.28 7.51
N GLU A 120 -1.11 3.15 7.57
CA GLU A 120 -0.20 4.29 7.64
C GLU A 120 -0.08 5.08 6.34
N THR A 121 -0.41 4.51 5.17
CA THR A 121 -0.56 5.25 3.91
C THR A 121 -1.47 6.47 4.09
N VAL A 122 -2.48 6.37 4.97
CA VAL A 122 -3.49 7.41 5.19
C VAL A 122 -3.34 8.06 6.58
N ALA A 123 -3.08 7.26 7.61
CA ALA A 123 -2.99 7.74 8.98
C ALA A 123 -1.77 8.65 9.21
N TYR A 124 -0.61 8.34 8.60
CA TYR A 124 0.61 9.14 8.75
C TYR A 124 0.41 10.58 8.22
N PRO A 125 -0.05 10.79 6.97
CA PRO A 125 -0.41 12.11 6.46
C PRO A 125 -1.42 12.86 7.33
N ILE A 126 -2.53 12.21 7.72
CA ILE A 126 -3.57 12.82 8.56
C ILE A 126 -2.97 13.35 9.86
N ARG A 127 -2.13 12.56 10.54
CA ARG A 127 -1.47 13.00 11.78
C ARG A 127 -0.57 14.21 11.57
N LYS A 128 0.11 14.32 10.42
CA LYS A 128 0.99 15.46 10.11
C LYS A 128 0.18 16.71 9.71
N LEU A 129 -0.80 16.58 8.83
CA LEU A 129 -1.66 17.68 8.37
C LEU A 129 -2.50 18.25 9.52
N LYS A 130 -3.05 17.40 10.39
CA LYS A 130 -3.81 17.84 11.57
C LYS A 130 -2.98 18.69 12.53
N LYS A 131 -1.69 18.40 12.71
CA LYS A 131 -0.77 19.24 13.51
C LYS A 131 -0.59 20.64 12.92
N LEU A 132 -0.85 20.81 11.62
CA LEU A 132 -0.82 22.08 10.92
C LEU A 132 -2.23 22.74 10.87
N GLY A 133 -3.25 22.12 11.46
CA GLY A 133 -4.63 22.61 11.41
C GLY A 133 -5.32 22.41 10.06
N ILE A 134 -4.85 21.45 9.26
CA ILE A 134 -5.44 21.08 7.97
C ILE A 134 -6.20 19.77 8.16
N ASP A 135 -7.51 19.81 7.93
CA ASP A 135 -8.38 18.63 7.90
C ASP A 135 -8.53 18.13 6.46
N VAL A 136 -8.64 16.81 6.30
CA VAL A 136 -8.77 16.15 5.00
C VAL A 136 -10.00 15.23 5.00
N GLN A 137 -10.70 15.16 3.86
CA GLN A 137 -11.92 14.35 3.71
C GLN A 137 -11.86 13.41 2.51
N VAL A 138 -10.84 13.59 1.65
CA VAL A 138 -10.67 12.90 0.38
C VAL A 138 -9.33 12.16 0.41
N CYS A 139 -9.33 10.91 -0.03
CA CYS A 139 -8.14 10.21 -0.46
C CYS A 139 -8.09 10.22 -1.99
N MET A 140 -6.89 10.33 -2.54
CA MET A 140 -6.67 10.30 -3.99
C MET A 140 -5.65 9.22 -4.29
N GLN A 141 -5.89 8.42 -5.32
CA GLN A 141 -4.95 7.41 -5.78
C GLN A 141 -5.02 7.35 -7.30
N ASP A 142 -3.89 7.56 -7.96
CA ASP A 142 -3.84 7.65 -9.41
C ASP A 142 -2.76 6.73 -9.98
N ASP A 143 -2.88 6.47 -11.28
CA ASP A 143 -2.01 5.67 -12.16
C ASP A 143 -1.88 4.17 -11.81
N VAL A 144 -2.04 3.78 -10.55
CA VAL A 144 -1.99 2.36 -10.17
C VAL A 144 -3.22 1.62 -10.72
N PRO A 145 -3.06 0.49 -11.44
CA PRO A 145 -4.16 -0.30 -12.00
C PRO A 145 -4.79 -1.22 -10.93
N GLY A 146 -5.16 -0.64 -9.78
CA GLY A 146 -5.86 -1.36 -8.72
C GLY A 146 -5.32 -1.15 -7.31
N PHE A 147 -6.19 -1.40 -6.34
CA PHE A 147 -5.98 -1.28 -4.89
C PHE A 147 -6.65 -2.43 -4.13
N THR A 148 -6.08 -2.82 -3.00
CA THR A 148 -6.58 -3.95 -2.17
C THR A 148 -7.99 -3.67 -1.63
N ALA A 149 -8.79 -4.73 -1.47
CA ALA A 149 -10.15 -4.68 -0.93
C ALA A 149 -10.25 -4.12 0.50
N ASP A 150 -9.14 -4.09 1.25
CA ASP A 150 -9.08 -3.56 2.61
C ASP A 150 -9.06 -2.01 2.66
N LEU A 151 -8.69 -1.35 1.56
CA LEU A 151 -8.53 0.12 1.52
C LEU A 151 -9.80 0.89 1.96
N PRO A 152 -11.02 0.55 1.52
CA PRO A 152 -12.24 1.23 1.98
C PRO A 152 -12.45 1.15 3.49
N ASP A 153 -12.11 0.03 4.12
CA ASP A 153 -12.24 -0.11 5.57
C ASP A 153 -11.25 0.81 6.30
N ILE A 154 -10.00 0.88 5.82
CA ILE A 154 -9.00 1.79 6.36
C ILE A 154 -9.44 3.26 6.22
N LEU A 155 -9.95 3.64 5.05
CA LEU A 155 -10.44 5.00 4.80
C LEU A 155 -11.61 5.34 5.74
N ALA A 156 -12.57 4.42 5.90
CA ALA A 156 -13.71 4.59 6.78
C ALA A 156 -13.29 4.72 8.26
N ASP A 157 -12.37 3.87 8.74
CA ASP A 157 -11.85 3.92 10.12
C ASP A 157 -11.17 5.27 10.43
N LEU A 158 -10.54 5.89 9.42
CA LEU A 158 -9.86 7.18 9.53
C LEU A 158 -10.79 8.38 9.26
N GLY A 159 -12.08 8.15 9.00
CA GLY A 159 -13.06 9.19 8.74
C GLY A 159 -12.96 9.85 7.37
N ILE A 160 -12.24 9.23 6.43
CA ILE A 160 -12.19 9.66 5.03
C ILE A 160 -13.46 9.22 4.33
N LYS A 161 -14.18 10.18 3.75
CA LYS A 161 -15.51 9.97 3.16
C LYS A 161 -15.47 9.68 1.67
N TYR A 162 -14.44 10.19 1.01
CA TYR A 162 -14.36 10.22 -0.43
C TYR A 162 -13.05 9.64 -0.93
N LEU A 163 -13.12 8.92 -2.05
CA LEU A 163 -11.96 8.40 -2.76
C LEU A 163 -12.10 8.78 -4.24
N ILE A 164 -11.11 9.46 -4.80
CA ILE A 164 -11.06 9.74 -6.24
C ILE A 164 -9.88 9.01 -6.87
N ILE A 165 -10.11 8.40 -8.03
CA ILE A 165 -9.14 7.51 -8.66
C ILE A 165 -9.03 7.77 -10.16
N GLY A 166 -7.81 8.05 -10.62
CA GLY A 166 -7.39 8.02 -12.01
C GLY A 166 -6.65 6.75 -12.36
N LEU A 167 -7.39 5.67 -12.61
CA LEU A 167 -6.81 4.36 -12.93
C LEU A 167 -6.07 4.38 -14.27
N ASN A 168 -4.95 3.66 -14.32
CA ASN A 168 -4.34 3.27 -15.58
C ASN A 168 -4.96 1.98 -16.14
N ASP A 169 -6.22 2.09 -16.58
CA ASP A 169 -7.01 0.97 -17.10
C ASP A 169 -6.54 0.54 -18.51
N LYS A 170 -5.80 1.41 -19.23
CA LYS A 170 -5.34 1.16 -20.61
C LYS A 170 -4.44 -0.06 -20.75
N PHE A 171 -3.63 -0.34 -19.73
CA PHE A 171 -2.67 -1.44 -19.78
C PHE A 171 -3.22 -2.75 -19.25
N SER A 172 -4.40 -2.75 -18.62
CA SER A 172 -4.70 -3.82 -17.67
C SER A 172 -6.17 -4.25 -17.59
N ASN A 173 -7.17 -3.47 -18.08
CA ASN A 173 -8.61 -3.81 -18.04
C ASN A 173 -9.05 -4.48 -16.72
N VAL A 174 -8.45 -4.08 -15.58
CA VAL A 174 -8.54 -4.83 -14.31
C VAL A 174 -9.88 -4.55 -13.64
N LEU A 175 -10.43 -3.37 -13.90
CA LEU A 175 -11.63 -2.94 -13.24
C LEU A 175 -12.90 -3.43 -13.95
N THR A 176 -13.46 -4.54 -13.46
CA THR A 176 -14.67 -5.19 -14.01
C THR A 176 -15.99 -4.65 -13.42
N LEU A 177 -16.14 -3.33 -13.31
CA LEU A 177 -17.42 -2.74 -12.87
C LEU A 177 -18.48 -2.82 -13.99
N PRO A 178 -19.76 -3.05 -13.64
CA PRO A 178 -20.84 -3.06 -14.62
C PRO A 178 -21.15 -1.64 -15.13
N GLY A 179 -21.22 -1.48 -16.45
CA GLY A 179 -21.63 -0.24 -17.12
C GLY A 179 -20.67 0.94 -16.90
N PRO A 180 -21.12 2.20 -17.10
CA PRO A 180 -20.34 3.41 -16.88
C PRO A 180 -20.30 3.77 -15.38
N SER A 181 -20.02 2.79 -14.51
CA SER A 181 -19.99 3.00 -13.07
C SER A 181 -18.77 3.86 -12.72
N HIS A 182 -18.95 5.18 -12.81
CA HIS A 182 -17.97 6.19 -12.44
C HIS A 182 -18.03 6.52 -10.96
N ILE A 183 -19.19 6.41 -10.31
CA ILE A 183 -19.37 6.72 -8.89
C ILE A 183 -20.21 5.64 -8.19
N PHE A 184 -19.72 5.20 -7.04
CA PHE A 184 -20.27 4.09 -6.25
C PHE A 184 -19.71 4.12 -4.83
N TYR A 185 -20.37 3.45 -3.89
CA TYR A 185 -19.74 3.09 -2.62
C TYR A 185 -18.84 1.87 -2.84
N TRP A 186 -17.55 2.00 -2.55
CA TRP A 186 -16.69 0.83 -2.40
C TRP A 186 -16.72 0.39 -0.95
N GLU A 187 -17.10 -0.86 -0.71
CA GLU A 187 -17.22 -1.45 0.62
C GLU A 187 -16.16 -2.54 0.82
N GLY A 188 -15.40 -2.43 1.91
CA GLY A 188 -14.37 -3.37 2.31
C GLY A 188 -14.93 -4.59 3.04
N PRO A 189 -14.11 -5.63 3.28
CA PRO A 189 -14.53 -6.86 3.94
C PRO A 189 -15.07 -6.69 5.36
N ARG A 190 -14.72 -5.60 6.07
CA ARG A 190 -15.25 -5.27 7.41
C ARG A 190 -16.52 -4.41 7.36
N GLY A 191 -17.01 -4.05 6.17
CA GLY A 191 -18.23 -3.29 5.96
C GLY A 191 -18.05 -1.76 6.03
N GLY A 192 -16.81 -1.28 6.23
CA GLY A 192 -16.46 0.11 6.02
C GLY A 192 -16.61 0.47 4.55
N ARG A 193 -17.16 1.65 4.26
CA ARG A 193 -17.42 2.09 2.89
C ARG A 193 -17.06 3.55 2.68
N VAL A 194 -16.61 3.84 1.47
CA VAL A 194 -16.21 5.18 1.01
C VAL A 194 -16.92 5.48 -0.30
N LEU A 195 -17.34 6.72 -0.53
CA LEU A 195 -17.90 7.12 -1.82
C LEU A 195 -16.74 7.33 -2.81
N THR A 196 -16.68 6.49 -3.82
CA THR A 196 -15.57 6.41 -4.76
C THR A 196 -15.98 6.95 -6.12
N TYR A 197 -15.15 7.83 -6.69
CA TYR A 197 -15.20 8.20 -8.10
C TYR A 197 -13.99 7.64 -8.85
N VAL A 198 -14.23 6.99 -9.98
CA VAL A 198 -13.20 6.47 -10.87
C VAL A 198 -13.34 7.17 -12.23
N THR A 199 -12.31 7.92 -12.64
CA THR A 199 -12.25 8.36 -14.03
C THR A 199 -11.91 7.19 -14.95
N LYS A 200 -12.57 7.13 -16.11
CA LYS A 200 -12.42 6.03 -17.09
C LYS A 200 -11.49 6.39 -18.25
N ARG A 201 -11.07 7.65 -18.38
CA ARG A 201 -10.18 8.08 -19.47
C ARG A 201 -8.72 8.08 -19.01
N SER A 202 -8.40 8.93 -18.05
CA SER A 202 -7.07 9.12 -17.46
C SER A 202 -7.15 10.28 -16.45
N TYR A 203 -6.25 10.31 -15.47
CA TYR A 203 -6.03 11.50 -14.64
C TYR A 203 -5.58 12.75 -15.43
N MET A 204 -5.17 12.59 -16.70
CA MET A 204 -4.79 13.68 -17.60
C MET A 204 -5.95 14.22 -18.44
N GLU A 205 -7.17 13.67 -18.32
CA GLU A 205 -8.25 13.93 -19.28
C GLU A 205 -8.58 15.42 -19.45
N GLY A 206 -8.52 16.21 -18.39
CA GLY A 206 -8.84 17.64 -18.40
C GLY A 206 -7.79 18.51 -19.09
N ILE A 207 -6.51 18.12 -19.08
CA ILE A 207 -5.44 18.88 -19.76
C ILE A 207 -5.32 18.55 -21.25
N LEU A 208 -5.92 17.44 -21.69
CA LEU A 208 -5.88 17.01 -23.08
C LEU A 208 -6.92 17.75 -23.95
N ILE A 209 -7.88 18.43 -23.35
CA ILE A 209 -8.97 19.14 -24.05
C ILE A 209 -8.43 20.42 -24.68
N ARG A 210 -8.57 20.53 -26.01
CA ARG A 210 -8.07 21.66 -26.82
C ARG A 210 -9.16 22.59 -27.33
N SER A 211 -10.43 22.17 -27.28
CA SER A 211 -11.55 22.97 -27.79
C SER A 211 -12.86 22.75 -27.03
N ALA A 212 -13.81 23.69 -27.19
CA ALA A 212 -15.16 23.54 -26.64
C ALA A 212 -15.92 22.36 -27.29
N ALA A 213 -15.68 22.09 -28.58
CA ALA A 213 -16.27 20.95 -29.29
C ALA A 213 -15.79 19.60 -28.75
N GLU A 214 -14.51 19.49 -28.39
CA GLU A 214 -13.98 18.30 -27.72
C GLU A 214 -14.61 18.10 -26.34
N LEU A 215 -14.79 19.18 -25.56
CA LEU A 215 -15.48 19.10 -24.28
C LEU A 215 -16.94 18.65 -24.43
N GLU A 216 -17.67 19.20 -25.41
CA GLU A 216 -19.03 18.78 -25.74
C GLU A 216 -19.09 17.30 -26.15
N GLN A 217 -18.12 16.84 -26.94
CA GLN A 217 -18.01 15.43 -27.30
C GLN A 217 -17.78 14.55 -26.07
N ILE A 218 -16.89 14.93 -25.15
CA ILE A 218 -16.64 14.20 -23.90
C ILE A 218 -17.92 14.08 -23.07
N VAL A 219 -18.66 15.19 -22.92
CA VAL A 219 -19.94 15.22 -22.21
C VAL A 219 -20.94 14.29 -22.87
N SER A 220 -21.13 14.39 -24.20
CA SER A 220 -22.07 13.55 -24.95
C SER A 220 -21.74 12.06 -24.86
N GLU A 221 -20.47 11.69 -24.99
CA GLU A 221 -20.01 10.31 -24.84
C GLU A 221 -20.25 9.77 -23.43
N THR A 222 -20.02 10.61 -22.41
CA THR A 222 -20.25 10.24 -21.01
C THR A 222 -21.74 10.03 -20.74
N GLU A 223 -22.62 10.89 -21.23
CA GLU A 223 -24.08 10.70 -21.14
C GLU A 223 -24.53 9.42 -21.86
N LYS A 224 -24.06 9.20 -23.10
CA LYS A 224 -24.37 8.00 -23.90
C LYS A 224 -23.88 6.71 -23.24
N SER A 225 -22.82 6.78 -22.44
CA SER A 225 -22.34 5.63 -21.69
C SER A 225 -23.34 5.18 -20.62
N GLY A 226 -24.26 6.08 -20.19
CA GLY A 226 -25.28 5.85 -19.17
C GLY A 226 -25.01 6.59 -17.84
N TYR A 227 -24.11 7.58 -17.85
CA TYR A 227 -23.87 8.46 -16.70
C TYR A 227 -25.15 9.23 -16.36
N LYS A 228 -25.56 9.22 -15.08
CA LYS A 228 -26.90 9.68 -14.65
C LYS A 228 -26.88 11.01 -13.90
N TYR A 229 -25.70 11.59 -13.72
CA TYR A 229 -25.50 12.72 -12.81
C TYR A 229 -25.30 14.03 -13.58
N ASN A 230 -25.74 15.12 -12.98
CA ASN A 230 -25.71 16.47 -13.55
C ASN A 230 -24.34 17.14 -13.49
N VAL A 231 -23.36 16.53 -12.82
CA VAL A 231 -22.00 17.05 -12.63
C VAL A 231 -20.98 16.01 -13.05
N LEU A 232 -19.98 16.40 -13.84
CA LEU A 232 -18.89 15.54 -14.29
C LEU A 232 -17.55 16.13 -13.80
N PRO A 233 -16.79 15.42 -12.95
CA PRO A 233 -15.43 15.84 -12.63
C PRO A 233 -14.47 15.37 -13.72
N LEU A 234 -13.51 16.21 -14.08
CA LEU A 234 -12.41 15.89 -14.98
C LEU A 234 -11.09 16.13 -14.25
N LEU A 235 -10.30 15.07 -14.12
CA LEU A 235 -8.96 15.14 -13.54
C LEU A 235 -8.01 15.83 -14.54
N ALA A 236 -7.19 16.77 -14.06
CA ALA A 236 -6.32 17.59 -14.88
C ALA A 236 -4.90 17.66 -14.30
N ALA A 237 -4.10 16.65 -14.60
CA ALA A 237 -2.70 16.57 -14.21
C ALA A 237 -1.80 15.99 -15.30
N SER A 238 -0.51 16.11 -15.10
CA SER A 238 0.54 15.37 -15.79
C SER A 238 1.55 14.81 -14.78
N ASP A 239 2.35 13.84 -15.21
CA ASP A 239 3.37 13.15 -14.40
C ASP A 239 4.42 14.13 -13.90
N ASN A 240 4.52 14.29 -12.58
CA ASN A 240 5.28 15.34 -11.91
C ASN A 240 5.07 16.72 -12.57
N GLY A 241 3.83 16.97 -13.00
CA GLY A 241 3.39 18.14 -13.73
C GLY A 241 3.38 19.41 -12.89
N GLY A 242 3.00 20.51 -13.53
CA GLY A 242 2.87 21.81 -12.86
C GLY A 242 1.45 22.05 -12.34
N TYR A 243 1.09 23.32 -12.29
CA TYR A 243 -0.24 23.78 -11.85
C TYR A 243 -1.30 23.70 -12.95
N GLU A 244 -0.94 23.34 -14.18
CA GLU A 244 -1.88 23.30 -15.30
C GLU A 244 -2.79 24.54 -15.45
N PRO A 245 -2.30 25.80 -15.31
CA PRO A 245 -3.16 26.99 -15.33
C PRO A 245 -3.85 27.19 -16.69
N GLY A 246 -3.39 26.48 -17.73
CA GLY A 246 -4.02 26.41 -19.04
C GLY A 246 -5.48 25.98 -19.01
N VAL A 247 -5.93 25.24 -17.98
CA VAL A 247 -7.35 24.88 -17.79
C VAL A 247 -8.26 26.11 -17.66
N MET A 248 -7.72 27.26 -17.25
CA MET A 248 -8.49 28.52 -17.21
C MET A 248 -8.84 29.02 -18.61
N ALA A 249 -8.04 28.70 -19.63
CA ALA A 249 -8.39 28.98 -21.01
C ALA A 249 -9.57 28.12 -21.47
N LEU A 250 -9.63 26.85 -21.05
CA LEU A 250 -10.77 25.96 -21.33
C LEU A 250 -12.07 26.51 -20.74
N ILE A 251 -12.06 27.01 -19.50
CA ILE A 251 -13.23 27.67 -18.90
C ILE A 251 -13.70 28.84 -19.77
N ARG A 252 -12.77 29.68 -20.25
CA ARG A 252 -13.11 30.83 -21.09
C ARG A 252 -13.70 30.39 -22.44
N LEU A 253 -13.14 29.35 -23.05
CA LEU A 253 -13.66 28.79 -24.30
C LEU A 253 -15.07 28.20 -24.11
N ALA A 254 -15.27 27.42 -23.06
CA ALA A 254 -16.57 26.81 -22.77
C ALA A 254 -17.64 27.88 -22.50
N ARG A 255 -17.32 28.94 -21.74
CA ARG A 255 -18.24 30.07 -21.52
C ARG A 255 -18.66 30.77 -22.82
N THR A 256 -17.77 30.85 -23.80
CA THR A 256 -18.05 31.53 -25.08
C THR A 256 -18.88 30.67 -26.03
N TYR A 257 -18.62 29.35 -26.08
CA TYR A 257 -19.15 28.48 -27.14
C TYR A 257 -20.15 27.42 -26.65
N TYR A 258 -20.28 27.22 -25.34
CA TYR A 258 -21.11 26.16 -24.77
C TYR A 258 -21.92 26.68 -23.56
N GLU A 259 -22.76 27.70 -23.81
CA GLU A 259 -23.50 28.48 -22.78
C GLU A 259 -24.34 27.65 -21.80
N LYS A 260 -24.81 26.47 -22.22
CA LYS A 260 -25.62 25.57 -21.39
C LYS A 260 -24.81 24.75 -20.40
N LEU A 261 -23.50 24.64 -20.59
CA LEU A 261 -22.60 23.89 -19.71
C LEU A 261 -21.82 24.84 -18.83
N ARG A 262 -21.99 24.71 -17.52
CA ARG A 262 -21.15 25.40 -16.55
C ARG A 262 -19.82 24.67 -16.44
N VAL A 263 -18.71 25.37 -16.68
CA VAL A 263 -17.35 24.81 -16.46
C VAL A 263 -16.67 25.58 -15.34
N THR A 264 -16.20 24.85 -14.33
CA THR A 264 -15.51 25.42 -13.16
C THR A 264 -14.20 24.70 -12.89
N VAL A 265 -13.31 25.35 -12.14
CA VAL A 265 -12.13 24.72 -11.55
C VAL A 265 -12.36 24.64 -10.04
N SER A 266 -12.29 23.45 -9.48
CA SER A 266 -12.52 23.24 -8.06
C SER A 266 -11.80 21.99 -7.55
N THR A 267 -12.15 21.54 -6.35
CA THR A 267 -11.47 20.45 -5.65
C THR A 267 -12.35 19.18 -5.63
N PRO A 268 -11.78 17.98 -5.38
CA PRO A 268 -12.55 16.76 -5.23
C PRO A 268 -13.69 16.88 -4.20
N SER A 269 -13.44 17.50 -3.03
CA SER A 269 -14.49 17.70 -2.03
C SER A 269 -15.68 18.49 -2.56
N ALA A 270 -15.45 19.49 -3.42
CA ALA A 270 -16.54 20.27 -4.00
C ALA A 270 -17.42 19.41 -4.91
N PHE A 271 -16.81 18.54 -5.71
CA PHE A 271 -17.53 17.55 -6.51
C PHE A 271 -18.34 16.59 -5.63
N PHE A 272 -17.72 15.94 -4.64
CA PHE A 272 -18.40 14.96 -3.81
C PHE A 272 -19.53 15.57 -2.95
N LYS A 273 -19.31 16.75 -2.36
CA LYS A 273 -20.35 17.44 -1.58
C LYS A 273 -21.54 17.83 -2.46
N LYS A 274 -21.28 18.22 -3.72
CA LYS A 274 -22.34 18.55 -4.67
C LYS A 274 -23.15 17.30 -5.06
N ILE A 275 -22.48 16.21 -5.42
CA ILE A 275 -23.16 14.99 -5.87
C ILE A 275 -23.93 14.32 -4.72
N GLU A 276 -23.40 14.32 -3.50
CA GLU A 276 -24.15 13.86 -2.32
C GLU A 276 -25.34 14.74 -1.99
N ARG A 277 -25.22 16.07 -2.12
CA ARG A 277 -26.35 16.99 -1.91
C ARG A 277 -27.47 16.73 -2.92
N ASP A 278 -27.12 16.50 -4.18
CA ASP A 278 -28.08 16.39 -5.28
C ASP A 278 -28.71 14.98 -5.37
N TYR A 279 -28.00 13.93 -4.97
CA TYR A 279 -28.41 12.53 -5.15
C TYR A 279 -28.49 11.69 -3.85
N GLY A 280 -28.02 12.22 -2.72
CA GLY A 280 -28.04 11.52 -1.44
C GLY A 280 -27.23 10.21 -1.46
N ASN A 281 -27.83 9.12 -0.99
CA ASN A 281 -27.19 7.80 -0.89
C ASN A 281 -27.57 6.86 -2.05
N SER A 282 -28.02 7.36 -3.19
CA SER A 282 -28.56 6.53 -4.28
C SER A 282 -27.49 5.84 -5.15
N PHE A 283 -26.23 5.81 -4.70
CA PHE A 283 -25.12 5.22 -5.44
C PHE A 283 -25.08 3.70 -5.26
N PRO A 284 -24.73 2.93 -6.30
CA PRO A 284 -24.53 1.48 -6.16
C PRO A 284 -23.40 1.19 -5.18
N THR A 285 -23.42 0.02 -4.56
CA THR A 285 -22.32 -0.46 -3.70
C THR A 285 -21.64 -1.64 -4.37
N TYR A 286 -20.31 -1.60 -4.46
CA TYR A 286 -19.50 -2.69 -4.97
C TYR A 286 -18.49 -3.15 -3.91
N ARG A 287 -18.12 -4.43 -4.00
CA ARG A 287 -17.18 -5.12 -3.12
C ARG A 287 -16.24 -5.94 -3.97
N GLY A 288 -15.05 -6.18 -3.45
CA GLY A 288 -14.06 -7.03 -4.11
C GLY A 288 -12.69 -6.38 -4.14
N ASP A 289 -11.72 -7.23 -4.45
CA ASP A 289 -10.35 -6.84 -4.71
C ASP A 289 -10.17 -6.57 -6.21
N TRP A 290 -9.32 -5.62 -6.55
CA TRP A 290 -8.94 -5.36 -7.93
C TRP A 290 -7.44 -5.03 -8.06
N SER A 291 -6.62 -5.44 -7.09
CA SER A 291 -5.19 -5.14 -6.96
C SER A 291 -4.28 -6.13 -7.70
N GLY A 292 -2.96 -5.83 -7.72
CA GLY A 292 -1.93 -6.82 -8.04
C GLY A 292 -1.29 -6.74 -9.43
N TRP A 293 -1.79 -5.90 -10.34
CA TRP A 293 -1.32 -5.93 -11.74
C TRP A 293 0.11 -5.38 -11.92
N TRP A 294 0.41 -4.21 -11.36
CA TRP A 294 1.77 -3.63 -11.41
C TRP A 294 2.65 -3.94 -10.21
N GLU A 295 2.10 -4.56 -9.17
CA GLU A 295 2.83 -4.82 -7.93
C GLU A 295 3.96 -5.84 -8.12
N ILE A 296 3.92 -6.60 -9.20
CA ILE A 296 5.02 -7.46 -9.64
C ILE A 296 6.32 -6.68 -9.87
N THR A 297 6.28 -5.37 -10.11
CA THR A 297 7.48 -4.52 -10.21
C THR A 297 8.35 -4.64 -8.95
N LYS A 298 7.76 -4.84 -7.77
CA LYS A 298 8.49 -5.06 -6.50
C LYS A 298 9.37 -6.32 -6.54
N THR A 299 9.19 -7.23 -7.49
CA THR A 299 10.10 -8.37 -7.69
C THR A 299 11.44 -7.99 -8.34
N GLY A 300 11.58 -6.76 -8.87
CA GLY A 300 12.83 -6.26 -9.45
C GLY A 300 13.99 -6.11 -8.47
N CYS A 301 13.70 -6.05 -7.16
CA CYS A 301 14.69 -6.08 -6.09
C CYS A 301 14.28 -7.04 -4.96
N PRO A 302 14.37 -8.36 -5.17
CA PRO A 302 13.77 -9.35 -4.27
C PRO A 302 14.35 -9.31 -2.86
N TYR A 303 15.63 -8.98 -2.70
CA TYR A 303 16.26 -8.81 -1.39
C TYR A 303 15.68 -7.61 -0.63
N SER A 304 15.59 -6.44 -1.27
CA SER A 304 15.00 -5.23 -0.69
C SER A 304 13.52 -5.43 -0.35
N SER A 305 12.76 -6.07 -1.24
CA SER A 305 11.37 -6.43 -0.99
C SER A 305 11.21 -7.38 0.20
N GLY A 306 12.13 -8.33 0.35
CA GLY A 306 12.20 -9.18 1.55
C GLY A 306 12.46 -8.38 2.84
N MET A 307 13.36 -7.40 2.80
CA MET A 307 13.62 -6.52 3.95
C MET A 307 12.41 -5.67 4.31
N VAL A 308 11.68 -5.15 3.33
CA VAL A 308 10.48 -4.32 3.54
C VAL A 308 9.35 -5.15 4.12
N ARG A 309 9.09 -6.33 3.56
CA ARG A 309 8.13 -7.28 4.13
C ARG A 309 8.47 -7.66 5.57
N TRP A 310 9.73 -7.95 5.83
CA TRP A 310 10.16 -8.23 7.20
C TRP A 310 9.96 -7.03 8.14
N GLY A 311 10.28 -5.82 7.67
CA GLY A 311 10.12 -4.57 8.42
C GLY A 311 8.66 -4.22 8.70
N GLN A 312 7.78 -4.41 7.71
CA GLN A 312 6.32 -4.29 7.81
C GLN A 312 5.78 -5.17 8.95
N ASP A 313 6.05 -6.48 8.88
CA ASP A 313 5.51 -7.42 9.86
C ASP A 313 6.14 -7.18 11.25
N ALA A 314 7.44 -6.88 11.31
CA ALA A 314 8.13 -6.66 12.58
C ALA A 314 7.66 -5.38 13.28
N LEU A 315 7.47 -4.28 12.54
CA LEU A 315 6.96 -3.03 13.10
C LEU A 315 5.53 -3.19 13.61
N GLU A 316 4.70 -3.92 12.86
CA GLU A 316 3.33 -4.26 13.24
C GLU A 316 3.28 -5.06 14.55
N ASP A 317 4.11 -6.09 14.69
CA ASP A 317 4.19 -6.88 15.92
C ASP A 317 4.70 -6.06 17.11
N LEU A 318 5.68 -5.18 16.89
CA LEU A 318 6.15 -4.27 17.94
C LEU A 318 5.05 -3.31 18.40
N LEU A 319 4.21 -2.84 17.47
CA LEU A 319 3.06 -1.99 17.80
C LEU A 319 1.99 -2.78 18.56
N LYS A 320 1.61 -3.96 18.06
CA LYS A 320 0.59 -4.85 18.67
C LYS A 320 0.99 -5.32 20.07
N THR A 321 2.28 -5.48 20.35
CA THR A 321 2.80 -5.85 21.67
C THR A 321 3.00 -4.66 22.62
N GLY A 322 2.81 -3.42 22.15
CA GLY A 322 3.08 -2.21 22.92
C GLY A 322 4.57 -1.91 23.13
N THR A 323 5.46 -2.59 22.40
CA THR A 323 6.92 -2.37 22.48
C THR A 323 7.33 -1.04 21.87
N ILE A 324 6.66 -0.64 20.79
CA ILE A 324 6.82 0.68 20.17
C ILE A 324 5.45 1.39 20.15
N SER A 325 5.46 2.71 20.26
CA SER A 325 4.26 3.54 20.11
C SER A 325 4.35 4.40 18.87
N ILE A 326 3.20 4.82 18.34
CA ILE A 326 3.09 5.73 17.19
C ILE A 326 3.75 7.10 17.42
N ASN A 327 4.02 7.46 18.68
CA ASN A 327 4.69 8.71 19.05
C ASN A 327 6.21 8.56 19.15
N ASN A 328 6.74 7.34 18.99
CA ASN A 328 8.17 7.09 19.00
C ASN A 328 8.82 7.63 17.71
N PRO A 329 9.91 8.42 17.78
CA PRO A 329 10.59 8.92 16.58
C PRO A 329 11.06 7.83 15.61
N TYR A 330 11.42 6.64 16.11
CA TYR A 330 11.75 5.51 15.25
C TYR A 330 10.54 5.01 14.46
N TYR A 331 9.34 5.05 15.04
CA TYR A 331 8.12 4.59 14.36
C TYR A 331 7.87 5.41 13.10
N ASP A 332 7.77 6.73 13.23
CA ASP A 332 7.54 7.64 12.10
C ASP A 332 8.64 7.49 11.04
N ALA A 333 9.92 7.39 11.44
CA ALA A 333 11.03 7.25 10.51
C ALA A 333 11.02 5.91 9.75
N ILE A 334 10.67 4.80 10.41
CA ILE A 334 10.55 3.49 9.77
C ILE A 334 9.35 3.48 8.83
N VAL A 335 8.17 3.96 9.29
CA VAL A 335 6.94 4.05 8.48
C VAL A 335 7.22 4.81 7.20
N GLU A 336 7.83 5.98 7.27
CA GLU A 336 8.13 6.77 6.08
C GLU A 336 8.97 5.98 5.05
N LYS A 337 9.99 5.22 5.50
CA LYS A 337 10.83 4.44 4.59
C LYS A 337 10.11 3.22 4.02
N LEU A 338 9.24 2.58 4.79
CA LEU A 338 8.38 1.51 4.29
C LEU A 338 7.41 2.06 3.22
N LEU A 339 6.74 3.18 3.51
CA LEU A 339 5.80 3.80 2.57
C LEU A 339 6.51 4.22 1.27
N LEU A 340 7.67 4.87 1.35
CA LEU A 340 8.48 5.24 0.18
C LEU A 340 8.81 4.06 -0.72
N PHE A 341 9.09 2.88 -0.16
CA PHE A 341 9.35 1.69 -0.97
C PHE A 341 8.08 1.13 -1.63
N THR A 342 6.92 1.30 -0.99
CA THR A 342 5.63 0.79 -1.48
C THR A 342 4.93 1.73 -2.46
N GLU A 343 5.40 2.96 -2.62
CA GLU A 343 4.98 3.87 -3.67
C GLU A 343 5.18 3.23 -5.07
N HIS A 344 4.28 3.49 -6.01
CA HIS A 344 4.14 2.68 -7.22
C HIS A 344 5.31 2.76 -8.22
N THR A 345 6.06 3.86 -8.24
CA THR A 345 7.24 4.03 -9.10
C THR A 345 8.54 3.57 -8.45
N ALA A 346 8.56 3.40 -7.13
CA ALA A 346 9.70 2.88 -6.38
C ALA A 346 9.97 1.39 -6.68
N SER A 347 10.70 1.12 -7.75
CA SER A 347 11.15 -0.23 -8.12
C SER A 347 12.57 -0.21 -8.65
N CYS A 348 13.29 -1.32 -8.49
CA CYS A 348 14.56 -1.50 -9.17
C CYS A 348 14.34 -2.08 -10.57
N GLY A 349 15.00 -1.50 -11.57
CA GLY A 349 14.87 -1.97 -12.94
C GLY A 349 15.81 -1.29 -13.91
N ALA A 350 15.54 -1.45 -15.21
CA ALA A 350 16.33 -0.86 -16.28
C ALA A 350 16.08 0.66 -16.48
N GLY A 351 15.19 1.26 -15.67
CA GLY A 351 14.65 2.59 -15.92
C GLY A 351 13.70 2.63 -17.12
N TRP A 352 13.05 3.76 -17.36
CA TRP A 352 12.17 3.96 -18.50
C TRP A 352 12.96 4.49 -19.71
N PRO A 353 12.98 3.76 -20.85
CA PRO A 353 13.73 4.19 -22.03
C PRO A 353 13.31 5.58 -22.51
N GLY A 354 14.28 6.46 -22.70
CA GLY A 354 14.05 7.83 -23.17
C GLY A 354 13.68 8.85 -22.08
N LEU A 355 13.46 8.40 -20.83
CA LEU A 355 13.27 9.29 -19.68
C LEU A 355 14.55 9.41 -18.84
N PHE A 356 15.26 8.30 -18.61
CA PHE A 356 16.46 8.28 -17.76
C PHE A 356 17.75 8.00 -18.55
N THR A 357 18.84 8.66 -18.13
CA THR A 357 20.20 8.19 -18.44
C THR A 357 20.55 6.96 -17.60
N LEU A 358 21.59 6.21 -18.00
CA LEU A 358 22.08 5.07 -17.19
C LEU A 358 22.44 5.49 -15.76
N GLU A 359 23.11 6.64 -15.61
CA GLU A 359 23.50 7.19 -14.30
C GLU A 359 22.26 7.50 -13.44
N GLN A 360 21.22 8.12 -14.01
CA GLN A 360 19.97 8.40 -13.30
C GLN A 360 19.25 7.10 -12.89
N THR A 361 19.26 6.09 -13.75
CA THR A 361 18.73 4.74 -13.41
C THR A 361 19.50 4.12 -12.24
N GLU A 362 20.83 4.21 -12.23
CA GLU A 362 21.65 3.71 -11.12
C GLU A 362 21.36 4.45 -9.81
N ILE A 363 21.22 5.78 -9.86
CA ILE A 363 20.84 6.61 -8.72
C ILE A 363 19.46 6.20 -8.20
N SER A 364 18.45 6.10 -9.06
CA SER A 364 17.09 5.74 -8.66
C SER A 364 17.04 4.35 -8.03
N ASN A 365 17.68 3.35 -8.66
CA ASN A 365 17.78 1.99 -8.12
C ASN A 365 18.44 2.00 -6.73
N LYS A 366 19.55 2.74 -6.57
CA LYS A 366 20.24 2.87 -5.29
C LYS A 366 19.32 3.50 -4.23
N THR A 367 18.60 4.57 -4.56
CA THR A 367 17.67 5.23 -3.65
C THR A 367 16.53 4.30 -3.21
N VAL A 368 15.95 3.52 -4.12
CA VAL A 368 14.90 2.53 -3.78
C VAL A 368 15.44 1.45 -2.84
N VAL A 369 16.65 0.92 -3.09
CA VAL A 369 17.30 -0.03 -2.17
C VAL A 369 17.58 0.62 -0.80
N GLU A 370 17.99 1.89 -0.79
CA GLU A 370 18.23 2.64 0.44
C GLU A 370 16.96 2.82 1.28
N TYR A 371 15.77 2.97 0.69
CA TYR A 371 14.51 2.99 1.46
C TYR A 371 14.34 1.71 2.28
N ALA A 372 14.49 0.54 1.64
CA ALA A 372 14.43 -0.76 2.32
C ALA A 372 15.53 -0.93 3.37
N ALA A 373 16.78 -0.61 3.01
CA ALA A 373 17.93 -0.73 3.90
C ALA A 373 17.84 0.18 5.13
N ASN A 374 17.32 1.39 4.95
CA ASN A 374 17.13 2.36 6.03
C ASN A 374 15.98 1.95 6.95
N ALA A 375 14.85 1.48 6.42
CA ALA A 375 13.76 0.94 7.23
C ALA A 375 14.25 -0.18 8.16
N TYR A 376 14.97 -1.16 7.58
CA TYR A 376 15.57 -2.26 8.34
C TYR A 376 16.59 -1.77 9.36
N SER A 377 17.50 -0.87 8.96
CA SER A 377 18.55 -0.37 9.84
C SER A 377 18.00 0.42 11.02
N LEU A 378 16.97 1.25 10.80
CA LEU A 378 16.27 1.98 11.86
C LEU A 378 15.57 1.03 12.83
N LEU A 379 14.89 0.02 12.31
CA LEU A 379 14.27 -1.02 13.11
C LEU A 379 15.30 -1.79 13.95
N MET A 380 16.43 -2.19 13.35
CA MET A 380 17.51 -2.87 14.08
C MET A 380 18.17 -1.98 15.13
N LYS A 381 18.33 -0.68 14.86
CA LYS A 381 18.79 0.30 15.86
C LYS A 381 17.82 0.39 17.04
N PHE A 382 16.52 0.51 16.77
CA PHE A 382 15.48 0.52 17.79
C PHE A 382 15.48 -0.78 18.63
N LEU A 383 15.57 -1.94 17.98
CA LEU A 383 15.63 -3.23 18.67
C LEU A 383 16.87 -3.34 19.57
N ARG A 384 18.04 -2.91 19.10
CA ARG A 384 19.28 -2.95 19.89
C ARG A 384 19.27 -1.97 21.07
N SER A 385 18.67 -0.79 20.90
CA SER A 385 18.56 0.18 22.00
C SER A 385 17.50 -0.21 23.02
N THR A 386 16.45 -0.91 22.60
CA THR A 386 15.35 -1.35 23.47
C THR A 386 15.69 -2.65 24.20
N PHE A 387 16.29 -3.61 23.51
CA PHE A 387 16.58 -4.94 24.03
C PHE A 387 18.05 -5.05 24.42
N LEU A 388 18.37 -4.59 25.62
CA LEU A 388 19.71 -4.70 26.18
C LEU A 388 20.08 -6.16 26.42
N ARG A 389 21.29 -6.52 25.97
CA ARG A 389 21.94 -7.78 26.31
C ARG A 389 22.28 -7.75 27.80
N LYS A 390 21.88 -8.77 28.55
CA LYS A 390 22.42 -9.03 29.90
C LYS A 390 23.70 -9.84 29.72
N GLU A 391 24.68 -9.69 30.63
CA GLU A 391 26.03 -10.27 30.47
C GLU A 391 26.02 -11.75 30.04
N ASP A 392 25.04 -12.54 30.51
CA ASP A 392 24.91 -13.96 30.16
C ASP A 392 23.60 -14.34 29.44
N ALA A 393 22.83 -13.38 28.90
CA ALA A 393 21.56 -13.68 28.24
C ALA A 393 21.37 -12.98 26.89
N ILE A 394 20.93 -13.78 25.91
CA ILE A 394 20.57 -13.34 24.57
C ILE A 394 19.08 -12.94 24.58
N PRO A 395 18.74 -11.69 24.23
CA PRO A 395 17.34 -11.29 24.10
C PRO A 395 16.68 -11.99 22.90
N VAL A 396 15.51 -12.55 23.12
CA VAL A 396 14.68 -13.20 22.10
C VAL A 396 13.30 -12.57 22.12
N PHE A 397 12.95 -11.85 21.06
CA PHE A 397 11.63 -11.23 20.96
C PHE A 397 10.62 -12.19 20.33
N CYS A 398 9.57 -12.52 21.09
CA CYS A 398 8.42 -13.26 20.60
C CYS A 398 7.42 -12.30 19.97
N ARG A 399 7.26 -12.44 18.66
CA ARG A 399 6.36 -11.64 17.84
C ARG A 399 4.87 -11.95 18.04
N SER A 400 4.55 -13.07 18.69
CA SER A 400 3.15 -13.45 18.96
C SER A 400 2.60 -12.73 20.19
N ASN A 401 1.31 -12.38 20.15
CA ASN A 401 0.54 -11.89 21.29
C ASN A 401 0.12 -13.01 22.27
N LYS A 402 0.45 -14.27 21.99
CA LYS A 402 0.20 -15.43 22.85
C LYS A 402 1.48 -16.27 23.02
N PRO A 403 1.59 -17.08 24.09
CA PRO A 403 2.72 -18.00 24.21
C PRO A 403 2.77 -18.98 23.04
N ILE A 404 3.96 -19.18 22.46
CA ILE A 404 4.16 -20.10 21.33
C ILE A 404 5.16 -21.20 21.66
N LYS A 405 4.92 -22.39 21.13
CA LYS A 405 5.89 -23.48 21.07
C LYS A 405 6.61 -23.41 19.74
N THR A 406 7.91 -23.13 19.74
CA THR A 406 8.68 -22.97 18.50
C THR A 406 10.05 -23.62 18.61
N THR A 407 10.71 -23.83 17.46
CA THR A 407 12.12 -24.22 17.42
C THR A 407 12.96 -22.97 17.30
N LEU A 408 13.72 -22.67 18.35
CA LEU A 408 14.69 -21.59 18.34
C LEU A 408 16.03 -22.12 17.84
N LYS A 409 16.68 -21.39 16.94
CA LYS A 409 18.04 -21.66 16.47
C LYS A 409 18.96 -20.54 16.95
N VAL A 410 20.00 -20.90 17.67
CA VAL A 410 21.00 -19.97 18.20
C VAL A 410 22.32 -20.24 17.48
N PRO A 411 22.85 -19.28 16.70
CA PRO A 411 24.10 -19.47 15.98
C PRO A 411 25.27 -19.59 16.97
N VAL A 412 25.97 -20.72 16.91
CA VAL A 412 27.15 -21.04 17.73
C VAL A 412 28.09 -21.89 16.88
N ILE A 413 29.39 -21.55 16.86
CA ILE A 413 30.38 -22.35 16.14
C ILE A 413 30.68 -23.60 16.98
N LEU A 414 30.32 -24.79 16.47
CA LEU A 414 30.50 -26.07 17.14
C LEU A 414 31.20 -27.06 16.21
N GLN A 415 32.22 -27.76 16.71
CA GLN A 415 32.91 -28.81 15.94
C GLN A 415 32.27 -30.20 16.16
N GLY A 416 31.41 -30.59 15.23
CA GLY A 416 30.71 -31.88 15.27
C GLY A 416 29.40 -31.84 16.04
N ASP A 417 28.82 -33.01 16.28
CA ASP A 417 27.51 -33.14 16.88
C ASP A 417 27.55 -32.87 18.40
N HIS A 418 26.60 -32.09 18.89
CA HIS A 418 26.49 -31.72 20.31
C HIS A 418 25.06 -31.86 20.83
N VAL A 419 24.95 -32.17 22.12
CA VAL A 419 23.70 -32.09 22.88
C VAL A 419 23.95 -31.28 24.15
N GLY A 420 22.99 -30.44 24.51
CA GLY A 420 23.12 -29.56 25.67
C GLY A 420 21.77 -29.05 26.17
N THR A 421 21.84 -27.96 26.92
CA THR A 421 20.65 -27.27 27.43
C THR A 421 20.63 -25.80 27.03
N ILE A 422 19.43 -25.29 26.79
CA ILE A 422 19.15 -23.87 26.64
C ILE A 422 18.10 -23.52 27.68
N ALA A 423 18.33 -22.47 28.46
CA ALA A 423 17.31 -21.91 29.34
C ALA A 423 16.63 -20.73 28.67
N VAL A 424 15.29 -20.66 28.73
CA VAL A 424 14.52 -19.49 28.32
C VAL A 424 13.62 -19.07 29.47
N ASN A 425 13.80 -17.85 29.98
CA ASN A 425 13.11 -17.34 31.18
C ASN A 425 13.14 -18.35 32.35
N ASP A 426 14.34 -18.83 32.68
CA ASP A 426 14.61 -19.80 33.75
C ASP A 426 14.05 -21.23 33.53
N GLN A 427 13.36 -21.47 32.41
CA GLN A 427 12.92 -22.82 32.04
C GLN A 427 13.96 -23.51 31.15
N GLN A 428 14.41 -24.69 31.54
CA GLN A 428 15.39 -25.46 30.77
C GLN A 428 14.77 -26.33 29.67
N PHE A 429 15.42 -26.33 28.50
CA PHE A 429 15.06 -27.11 27.33
C PHE A 429 16.27 -27.88 26.82
N LYS A 430 16.04 -29.08 26.29
CA LYS A 430 17.08 -29.83 25.57
C LYS A 430 17.39 -29.14 24.25
N ALA A 431 18.67 -29.06 23.94
CA ALA A 431 19.19 -28.48 22.71
C ALA A 431 20.10 -29.47 21.98
N TRP A 432 20.12 -29.39 20.65
CA TRP A 432 20.93 -30.22 19.77
C TRP A 432 21.64 -29.36 18.75
N SER A 433 22.82 -29.77 18.31
CA SER A 433 23.48 -29.09 17.20
C SER A 433 22.63 -29.16 15.92
N PHE A 434 22.72 -28.12 15.10
CA PHE A 434 22.25 -28.14 13.73
C PHE A 434 23.35 -27.62 12.81
N SER A 435 23.31 -28.10 11.58
CA SER A 435 24.08 -27.58 10.45
C SER A 435 23.16 -27.69 9.24
N GLU A 436 22.88 -26.56 8.60
CA GLU A 436 21.98 -26.47 7.46
C GLU A 436 22.51 -25.50 6.42
N PRO A 437 22.17 -25.66 5.14
CA PRO A 437 22.51 -24.69 4.12
C PRO A 437 22.02 -23.30 4.49
N SER A 438 22.89 -22.30 4.33
CA SER A 438 22.57 -20.90 4.52
C SER A 438 22.34 -20.22 3.16
N THR A 439 21.55 -19.16 3.16
CA THR A 439 21.44 -18.24 2.01
C THR A 439 22.53 -17.17 2.01
N ASP A 440 23.35 -17.11 3.06
CA ASP A 440 24.52 -16.24 3.13
C ASP A 440 25.60 -16.75 2.16
N THR A 441 26.02 -15.91 1.22
CA THR A 441 27.04 -16.24 0.22
C THR A 441 28.45 -16.37 0.80
N TYR A 442 28.70 -15.78 1.98
CA TYR A 442 29.98 -15.86 2.68
C TYR A 442 30.03 -17.04 3.65
N GLU A 443 28.91 -17.35 4.30
CA GLU A 443 28.77 -18.44 5.25
C GLU A 443 27.77 -19.47 4.72
N PRO A 444 28.19 -20.44 3.86
CA PRO A 444 27.29 -21.34 3.15
C PRO A 444 26.53 -22.32 4.07
N PHE A 445 26.90 -22.40 5.34
CA PHE A 445 26.23 -23.22 6.34
C PHE A 445 25.90 -22.41 7.59
N ALA A 446 24.63 -22.41 7.99
CA ALA A 446 24.22 -21.96 9.30
C ALA A 446 24.41 -23.12 10.29
N GLN A 447 25.12 -22.87 11.37
CA GLN A 447 25.38 -23.86 12.42
C GLN A 447 25.16 -23.28 13.81
N GLY A 448 24.79 -24.16 14.75
CA GLY A 448 24.54 -23.74 16.13
C GLY A 448 23.72 -24.75 16.90
N LEU A 449 22.98 -24.25 17.89
CA LEU A 449 22.08 -25.05 18.72
C LEU A 449 20.63 -24.80 18.34
N LYS A 450 19.83 -25.86 18.26
CA LYS A 450 18.37 -25.78 18.14
C LYS A 450 17.70 -26.39 19.36
N ALA A 451 16.67 -25.73 19.86
CA ALA A 451 15.85 -26.23 20.96
C ALA A 451 14.38 -25.95 20.68
N ARG A 452 13.50 -26.90 21.06
CA ARG A 452 12.05 -26.65 21.06
C ARG A 452 11.69 -25.99 22.38
N VAL A 453 11.36 -24.71 22.32
CA VAL A 453 11.15 -23.85 23.49
C VAL A 453 9.72 -23.33 23.54
N VAL A 454 9.32 -22.81 24.70
CA VAL A 454 8.11 -22.00 24.86
C VAL A 454 8.54 -20.55 25.00
N LEU A 455 8.07 -19.68 24.12
CA LEU A 455 8.28 -18.23 24.21
C LEU A 455 7.00 -17.57 24.73
N LYS A 456 7.13 -16.68 25.71
CA LYS A 456 6.04 -15.80 26.15
C LYS A 456 5.95 -14.59 25.19
N PRO A 457 4.79 -13.93 25.06
CA PRO A 457 4.67 -12.70 24.27
C PRO A 457 5.73 -11.67 24.66
N GLY A 458 6.29 -10.95 23.68
CA GLY A 458 7.29 -9.92 23.92
C GLY A 458 8.69 -10.46 24.22
N LEU A 459 9.42 -9.79 25.11
CA LEU A 459 10.83 -10.08 25.35
C LEU A 459 11.03 -11.32 26.24
N ASN A 460 11.88 -12.23 25.78
CA ASN A 460 12.36 -13.40 26.50
C ASN A 460 13.89 -13.32 26.60
N TYR A 461 14.46 -14.02 27.58
CA TYR A 461 15.90 -14.11 27.75
C TYR A 461 16.35 -15.55 27.62
N LEU A 462 17.30 -15.77 26.71
CA LEU A 462 17.91 -17.06 26.47
C LEU A 462 19.29 -17.12 27.11
N GLN A 463 19.59 -18.22 27.80
CA GLN A 463 20.92 -18.55 28.28
C GLN A 463 21.35 -19.89 27.68
N ILE A 464 22.59 -19.95 27.20
CA ILE A 464 23.19 -21.19 26.72
C ILE A 464 23.78 -21.90 27.92
N GLY A 465 23.30 -23.10 28.23
CA GLY A 465 23.86 -23.94 29.28
C GLY A 465 24.97 -24.84 28.76
N ASP A 466 25.32 -25.86 29.54
CA ASP A 466 26.38 -26.79 29.17
C ASP A 466 25.99 -27.66 27.96
N PHE A 467 26.97 -27.94 27.10
CA PHE A 467 26.86 -28.84 25.96
C PHE A 467 28.03 -29.81 25.91
N ARG A 468 27.77 -31.02 25.44
CA ARG A 468 28.76 -32.08 25.26
C ARG A 468 28.74 -32.62 23.84
N LYS A 469 29.91 -32.97 23.33
CA LYS A 469 30.05 -33.65 22.04
C LYS A 469 29.35 -35.01 22.09
N CYS A 470 28.64 -35.37 21.02
CA CYS A 470 27.99 -36.65 20.85
C CYS A 470 28.15 -37.12 19.39
N ASN A 471 27.72 -38.35 19.10
CA ASN A 471 27.57 -38.85 17.74
C ASN A 471 26.08 -39.11 17.52
N PHE A 472 25.42 -38.35 16.62
CA PHE A 472 24.05 -38.70 16.25
C PHE A 472 24.07 -39.91 15.32
N SER A 473 23.30 -40.95 15.67
CA SER A 473 22.94 -41.98 14.69
C SER A 473 22.01 -41.36 13.66
N ARG A 474 22.50 -41.16 12.43
CA ARG A 474 21.70 -40.67 11.31
C ARG A 474 20.90 -41.82 10.73
N THR A 475 19.77 -42.16 11.34
CA THR A 475 18.81 -43.09 10.74
C THR A 475 18.25 -42.46 9.47
N LYS A 476 18.22 -43.20 8.35
CA LYS A 476 17.46 -42.79 7.14
C LYS A 476 15.98 -42.80 7.49
N MET A 477 15.46 -41.72 8.08
CA MET A 477 14.04 -41.60 8.36
C MET A 477 13.28 -41.46 7.06
N ARG A 478 12.54 -42.52 6.71
CA ARG A 478 11.50 -42.48 5.68
C ARG A 478 10.19 -41.94 6.23
N ILE A 479 10.04 -41.83 7.55
CA ILE A 479 8.80 -41.36 8.19
C ILE A 479 9.17 -40.21 9.13
N ILE A 480 8.48 -39.08 8.98
CA ILE A 480 8.50 -37.94 9.90
C ILE A 480 7.11 -37.84 10.50
N GLU A 481 6.99 -38.00 11.81
CA GLU A 481 5.69 -38.11 12.46
C GLU A 481 5.61 -37.19 13.68
N ASN A 482 4.51 -36.47 13.83
CA ASN A 482 4.16 -35.67 15.00
C ASN A 482 2.70 -35.94 15.42
N ASP A 483 2.14 -35.16 16.34
CA ASP A 483 0.78 -35.37 16.85
C ASP A 483 -0.32 -35.17 15.78
N PHE A 484 -0.03 -34.40 14.74
CA PHE A 484 -0.99 -34.01 13.69
C PHE A 484 -0.81 -34.83 12.42
N TYR A 485 0.43 -34.99 11.98
CA TYR A 485 0.76 -35.55 10.67
C TYR A 485 1.75 -36.71 10.78
N ARG A 486 1.58 -37.67 9.87
CA ARG A 486 2.60 -38.63 9.49
C ARG A 486 2.98 -38.35 8.03
N ILE A 487 4.23 -37.98 7.82
CA ILE A 487 4.81 -37.72 6.49
C ILE A 487 5.70 -38.90 6.14
N GLU A 488 5.39 -39.61 5.06
CA GLU A 488 6.17 -40.75 4.57
C GLU A 488 6.87 -40.38 3.26
N LEU A 489 8.19 -40.55 3.22
CA LEU A 489 9.03 -40.32 2.06
C LEU A 489 9.06 -41.58 1.20
N ASN A 490 8.53 -41.46 -0.02
CA ASN A 490 8.47 -42.51 -1.00
C ASN A 490 9.85 -42.77 -1.63
N ALA A 491 9.99 -43.91 -2.30
CA ALA A 491 11.24 -44.32 -2.94
C ALA A 491 11.69 -43.36 -4.06
N ASP A 492 10.74 -42.68 -4.70
CA ASP A 492 10.96 -41.70 -5.77
C ASP A 492 11.20 -40.27 -5.24
N LEU A 493 11.39 -40.12 -3.93
CA LEU A 493 11.57 -38.85 -3.22
C LEU A 493 10.34 -37.95 -3.19
N THR A 494 9.17 -38.41 -3.63
CA THR A 494 7.90 -37.77 -3.31
C THR A 494 7.52 -38.06 -1.84
N PHE A 495 6.54 -37.36 -1.29
CA PHE A 495 6.06 -37.64 0.06
C PHE A 495 4.54 -37.74 0.16
N ASP A 496 4.10 -38.61 1.05
CA ASP A 496 2.72 -38.82 1.44
C ASP A 496 2.49 -38.09 2.77
N VAL A 497 1.37 -37.38 2.92
CA VAL A 497 0.98 -36.72 4.18
C VAL A 497 -0.35 -37.30 4.65
N PHE A 498 -0.30 -37.99 5.77
CA PHE A 498 -1.45 -38.49 6.49
C PHE A 498 -1.80 -37.55 7.64
N ASP A 499 -3.02 -37.04 7.62
CA ASP A 499 -3.61 -36.26 8.71
C ASP A 499 -4.23 -37.24 9.73
N LYS A 500 -3.73 -37.21 10.96
CA LYS A 500 -4.14 -38.12 12.02
C LYS A 500 -5.49 -37.76 12.64
N GLU A 501 -5.86 -36.49 12.62
CA GLU A 501 -7.14 -36.03 13.16
C GLU A 501 -8.27 -36.40 12.20
N LEU A 502 -8.05 -36.18 10.89
CA LEU A 502 -8.98 -36.61 9.85
C LEU A 502 -8.90 -38.12 9.58
N GLY A 503 -7.87 -38.79 10.07
CA GLY A 503 -7.63 -40.22 9.86
C GLY A 503 -7.43 -40.58 8.38
N THR A 504 -6.94 -39.66 7.56
CA THR A 504 -6.90 -39.81 6.09
C THR A 504 -5.63 -39.25 5.47
N LEU A 505 -5.33 -39.72 4.26
CA LEU A 505 -4.26 -39.21 3.42
C LEU A 505 -4.71 -37.90 2.75
N VAL A 506 -4.06 -36.79 3.09
CA VAL A 506 -4.37 -35.45 2.53
C VAL A 506 -3.48 -35.09 1.34
N LEU A 507 -2.30 -35.71 1.23
CA LEU A 507 -1.42 -35.60 0.07
C LEU A 507 -0.83 -36.97 -0.26
N LYS A 508 -0.87 -37.34 -1.55
CA LYS A 508 -0.29 -38.59 -2.06
C LYS A 508 0.76 -38.27 -3.11
N SER A 509 1.95 -38.83 -2.93
CA SER A 509 3.09 -38.69 -3.85
C SER A 509 3.32 -37.23 -4.26
N ALA A 510 3.18 -36.32 -3.29
CA ALA A 510 3.25 -34.88 -3.52
C ALA A 510 4.68 -34.37 -3.38
N GLY A 511 4.98 -33.29 -4.11
CA GLY A 511 6.29 -32.64 -4.09
C GLY A 511 7.45 -33.55 -4.47
N ARG A 512 8.68 -33.04 -4.34
CA ARG A 512 9.91 -33.84 -4.39
C ARG A 512 10.88 -33.31 -3.35
N VAL A 513 11.39 -34.18 -2.49
CA VAL A 513 12.51 -33.87 -1.62
C VAL A 513 13.77 -33.79 -2.47
N THR A 514 14.13 -32.58 -2.86
CA THR A 514 15.40 -32.32 -3.53
C THR A 514 16.50 -32.21 -2.46
N ARG A 515 17.55 -33.04 -2.58
CA ARG A 515 18.81 -32.74 -1.89
C ARG A 515 19.47 -31.60 -2.66
N ARG A 516 19.36 -30.36 -2.17
CA ARG A 516 20.29 -29.32 -2.61
C ARG A 516 21.67 -29.66 -2.05
N PHE A 517 22.54 -30.17 -2.92
CA PHE A 517 23.98 -30.15 -2.68
C PHE A 517 24.43 -28.71 -2.87
N THR A 518 24.64 -27.99 -1.77
CA THR A 518 25.33 -26.70 -1.80
C THR A 518 26.56 -26.84 -0.91
N GLY A 519 27.67 -27.26 -1.52
CA GLY A 519 28.95 -27.39 -0.85
C GLY A 519 29.95 -28.13 -1.72
N LYS A 520 31.06 -27.45 -2.05
CA LYS A 520 32.29 -28.03 -2.62
C LYS A 520 32.64 -29.31 -1.87
N ASN A 521 32.66 -30.43 -2.56
CA ASN A 521 33.56 -31.57 -2.36
C ASN A 521 33.23 -32.61 -3.44
N ASN A 522 33.97 -32.53 -4.54
CA ASN A 522 34.23 -33.71 -5.36
C ASN A 522 35.46 -34.38 -4.73
N GLU A 523 35.22 -35.32 -3.83
CA GLU A 523 35.94 -36.59 -3.81
C GLU A 523 34.89 -37.71 -3.95
#